data_AF-A0A972SAD9-F1
#
_entry.id   AF-A0A972SAD9-F1
#
_cell.length_a   1.000
_cell.length_b   1.000
_cell.length_c   1.000
_cell.angle_alpha   90.00
_cell.angle_beta   90.00
_cell.angle_gamma   90.00
#
_symmetry.space_group_name_H-M   'P 1'
#
loop_
_entity.id
_entity.type
_entity.pdbx_description
1 polymer ?
#
loop_
_entity_poly.entity_id
_entity_poly.type
_entity_poly.pdbx_seq_one_letter_code
_entity_poly.pdbx_strand_id
1 'polypeptide(L)'
;MDREKLRGLFTAKSAKVDTNKGEAYYNELWQKCRNRLDELKKMAPSSNVKIMEILEDEGVTRRDFLKWASAMTATLMLPASFTPLVADAVEVMNRVPVIWIELQDCAGNSEALLRADGPKIDEIILDIISLEFHETLMAAAGYQAEKQLEDAMHTFKGKYLLFVEGAIPVGKGRDWCTIGAGGETFEEHLKKLARDSAAIVAVGTCATFGGVPAAAPNPTGAVGVMDVVRGKPIIN
;
A
#
# COMPACT_ATOMS: atom_id res chain seq x y z
N MET A 1 52.47 -26.14 -31.50
CA MET A 1 51.80 -24.83 -31.35
C MET A 1 50.65 -25.03 -30.39
N ASP A 2 50.72 -24.40 -29.22
CA ASP A 2 49.84 -24.66 -28.08
C ASP A 2 48.38 -24.27 -28.38
N ARG A 3 47.44 -25.16 -28.07
CA ARG A 3 46.01 -25.05 -28.43
C ARG A 3 45.35 -23.84 -27.74
N GLU A 4 45.84 -23.45 -26.57
CA GLU A 4 45.38 -22.26 -25.85
C GLU A 4 45.79 -20.96 -26.56
N LYS A 5 47.01 -20.90 -27.10
CA LYS A 5 47.50 -19.72 -27.84
C LYS A 5 46.75 -19.50 -29.14
N LEU A 6 46.36 -20.58 -29.83
CA LEU A 6 45.50 -20.52 -31.02
C LEU A 6 44.10 -19.98 -30.70
N ARG A 7 43.54 -20.35 -29.56
CA ARG A 7 42.20 -19.93 -29.14
C ARG A 7 42.13 -18.43 -28.86
N GLY A 8 43.18 -17.86 -28.26
CA GLY A 8 43.33 -16.42 -28.03
C GLY A 8 43.49 -15.58 -29.31
N LEU A 9 44.01 -16.16 -30.40
CA LEU A 9 44.18 -15.44 -31.68
C LEU A 9 42.86 -15.21 -32.43
N PHE A 10 41.85 -16.06 -32.22
CA PHE A 10 40.58 -16.04 -32.96
C PHE A 10 39.35 -15.70 -32.09
N THR A 11 39.54 -15.32 -30.82
CA THR A 11 38.44 -14.89 -29.94
C THR A 11 38.65 -13.46 -29.47
N ALA A 12 37.75 -12.56 -29.87
CA ALA A 12 37.67 -11.23 -29.27
C ALA A 12 37.29 -11.35 -27.79
N LYS A 13 37.87 -10.52 -26.92
CA LYS A 13 37.42 -10.41 -25.51
C LYS A 13 35.91 -10.10 -25.54
N SER A 14 35.11 -11.07 -25.10
CA SER A 14 33.65 -10.93 -25.08
C SER A 14 33.28 -9.72 -24.23
N ALA A 15 32.44 -8.83 -24.77
CA ALA A 15 31.77 -7.76 -24.01
C ALA A 15 30.66 -8.32 -23.08
N LYS A 16 30.78 -9.57 -22.63
CA LYS A 16 29.86 -10.18 -21.68
C LYS A 16 29.96 -9.39 -20.38
N VAL A 17 28.92 -8.65 -20.07
CA VAL A 17 28.67 -8.19 -18.71
C VAL A 17 28.37 -9.44 -17.90
N ASP A 18 29.24 -9.76 -16.95
CA ASP A 18 28.97 -10.82 -15.99
C ASP A 18 27.90 -10.31 -15.01
N THR A 19 26.65 -10.69 -15.24
CA THR A 19 25.52 -10.32 -14.38
C THR A 19 25.43 -11.22 -13.14
N ASN A 20 26.23 -12.29 -13.08
CA ASN A 20 26.28 -13.20 -11.95
C ASN A 20 27.15 -12.60 -10.84
N LYS A 21 26.52 -12.19 -9.74
CA LYS A 21 27.19 -11.60 -8.58
C LYS A 21 27.90 -12.63 -7.67
N GLY A 22 27.93 -13.90 -8.07
CA GLY A 22 28.59 -14.99 -7.37
C GLY A 22 27.71 -15.66 -6.30
N GLU A 23 28.06 -16.90 -5.94
CA GLU A 23 27.26 -17.72 -5.02
C GLU A 23 27.11 -17.08 -3.64
N ALA A 24 28.16 -16.43 -3.11
CA ALA A 24 28.11 -15.77 -1.82
C ALA A 24 27.00 -14.70 -1.75
N TYR A 25 26.89 -13.86 -2.79
CA TYR A 25 25.86 -12.83 -2.90
C TYR A 25 24.45 -13.45 -2.93
N TYR A 26 24.24 -14.47 -3.77
CA TYR A 26 22.92 -15.10 -3.90
C TYR A 26 22.52 -15.88 -2.66
N ASN A 27 23.47 -16.48 -1.93
CA ASN A 27 23.20 -17.14 -0.65
C ASN A 27 22.81 -16.12 0.44
N GLU A 28 23.48 -14.97 0.50
CA GLU A 28 23.12 -13.90 1.42
C GLU A 28 21.74 -13.31 1.09
N LEU A 29 21.50 -13.02 -0.19
CA LEU A 29 20.20 -12.54 -0.68
C LEU A 29 19.08 -13.54 -0.39
N TRP A 30 19.34 -14.83 -0.62
CA TRP A 30 18.41 -15.90 -0.29
C TRP A 30 18.00 -15.85 1.18
N GLN A 31 18.99 -15.80 2.08
CA GLN A 31 18.74 -15.82 3.51
C GLN A 31 17.98 -14.56 3.95
N LYS A 32 18.32 -13.39 3.39
CA LYS A 32 17.63 -12.14 3.66
C LYS A 32 16.15 -12.21 3.25
N CYS A 33 15.86 -12.66 2.02
CA CYS A 33 14.49 -12.74 1.55
C CYS A 33 13.71 -13.81 2.32
N ARG A 34 14.33 -14.94 2.66
CA ARG A 34 13.69 -15.99 3.46
C ARG A 34 13.32 -15.50 4.86
N ASN A 35 14.24 -14.82 5.55
CA ASN A 35 13.96 -14.23 6.86
C ASN A 35 12.78 -13.25 6.79
N ARG A 36 12.73 -12.42 5.74
CA ARG A 36 11.61 -11.49 5.53
C ARG A 36 10.28 -12.21 5.30
N LEU A 37 10.27 -13.27 4.50
CA LEU A 37 9.06 -14.07 4.29
C LEU A 37 8.60 -14.77 5.56
N ASP A 38 9.53 -15.29 6.37
CA ASP A 38 9.20 -15.91 7.66
C ASP A 38 8.63 -14.89 8.65
N GLU A 39 9.07 -13.63 8.63
CA GLU A 39 8.43 -12.53 9.36
C GLU A 39 7.01 -12.28 8.86
N LEU A 40 6.83 -12.17 7.55
CA LEU A 40 5.51 -11.90 6.93
C LEU A 40 4.51 -13.02 7.22
N LYS A 41 4.93 -14.30 7.14
CA LYS A 41 4.09 -15.47 7.48
C LYS A 41 3.65 -15.51 8.94
N LYS A 42 4.43 -14.91 9.85
CA LYS A 42 4.07 -14.80 11.28
C LYS A 42 3.10 -13.66 11.56
N MET A 43 2.95 -12.70 10.64
CA MET A 43 1.97 -11.64 10.78
C MET A 43 0.58 -12.20 10.55
N ALA A 44 -0.39 -11.77 11.37
CA ALA A 44 -1.77 -12.18 11.17
C ALA A 44 -2.23 -11.73 9.76
N PRO A 45 -2.71 -12.67 8.92
CA PRO A 45 -3.08 -12.39 7.54
C PRO A 45 -4.21 -11.35 7.52
N SER A 46 -4.16 -10.50 6.52
CA SER A 46 -5.06 -9.35 6.42
C SER A 46 -6.36 -9.69 5.70
N SER A 47 -6.40 -10.86 5.05
CA SER A 47 -7.58 -11.51 4.49
C SER A 47 -7.46 -13.02 4.73
N ASN A 48 -8.60 -13.70 4.92
CA ASN A 48 -8.64 -15.17 5.02
C ASN A 48 -8.61 -15.86 3.65
N VAL A 49 -8.62 -15.10 2.56
CA VAL A 49 -8.63 -15.64 1.20
C VAL A 49 -7.21 -15.99 0.78
N LYS A 50 -6.98 -17.25 0.42
CA LYS A 50 -5.68 -17.69 -0.11
C LYS A 50 -5.64 -17.45 -1.61
N ILE A 51 -4.55 -16.84 -2.09
CA ILE A 51 -4.32 -16.61 -3.53
C ILE A 51 -4.46 -17.90 -4.34
N MET A 52 -4.04 -19.04 -3.79
CA MET A 52 -4.13 -20.34 -4.44
C MET A 52 -5.58 -20.81 -4.65
N GLU A 53 -6.49 -20.49 -3.72
CA GLU A 53 -7.91 -20.82 -3.85
C GLU A 53 -8.55 -19.96 -4.96
N ILE A 54 -8.22 -18.66 -5.03
CA ILE A 54 -8.66 -17.77 -6.13
C ILE A 54 -8.16 -18.27 -7.49
N LEU A 55 -6.88 -18.64 -7.57
CA LEU A 55 -6.27 -19.13 -8.81
C LEU A 55 -6.94 -20.43 -9.28
N GLU A 56 -7.26 -21.34 -8.36
CA GLU A 56 -7.96 -22.59 -8.68
C GLU A 56 -9.38 -22.33 -9.20
N ASP A 57 -10.12 -21.38 -8.61
CA ASP A 57 -11.46 -20.97 -9.08
C ASP A 57 -11.44 -20.40 -10.51
N GLU A 58 -10.36 -19.71 -10.88
CA GLU A 58 -10.11 -19.19 -12.23
C GLU A 58 -9.48 -20.25 -13.18
N GLY A 59 -9.38 -21.50 -12.74
CA GLY A 59 -8.87 -22.62 -13.55
C GLY A 59 -7.34 -22.68 -13.68
N VAL A 60 -6.60 -21.90 -12.90
CA VAL A 60 -5.13 -21.90 -12.85
C VAL A 60 -4.66 -22.97 -11.88
N THR A 61 -3.98 -24.00 -12.40
CA THR A 61 -3.48 -25.08 -11.54
C THR A 61 -2.24 -24.66 -10.76
N ARG A 62 -1.94 -25.33 -9.65
CA ARG A 62 -0.66 -25.18 -8.94
C ARG A 62 0.57 -25.32 -9.84
N ARG A 63 0.49 -26.17 -10.88
CA ARG A 63 1.57 -26.32 -11.86
C ARG A 63 1.75 -25.06 -12.69
N ASP A 64 0.66 -24.42 -13.11
CA ASP A 64 0.72 -23.20 -13.90
C ASP A 64 1.23 -22.02 -13.08
N PHE A 65 0.83 -21.96 -11.80
CA PHE A 65 1.41 -21.03 -10.83
C PHE A 65 2.94 -21.21 -10.68
N LEU A 66 3.43 -22.45 -10.53
CA LEU A 66 4.87 -22.70 -10.43
C LEU A 66 5.64 -22.40 -11.73
N LYS A 67 5.03 -22.61 -12.90
CA LYS A 67 5.62 -22.15 -14.18
C LYS A 67 5.73 -20.64 -14.21
N TRP A 68 4.68 -19.93 -13.81
CA TRP A 68 4.68 -18.47 -13.72
C TRP A 68 5.74 -17.97 -12.73
N ALA A 69 5.83 -18.55 -11.52
CA ALA A 69 6.84 -18.19 -10.53
C ALA A 69 8.27 -18.43 -11.06
N SER A 70 8.47 -19.50 -11.82
CA SER A 70 9.75 -19.78 -12.50
C SER A 70 10.08 -18.73 -13.56
N ALA A 71 9.08 -18.32 -14.36
CA ALA A 71 9.24 -17.26 -15.35
C ALA A 71 9.59 -15.93 -14.67
N MET A 72 8.88 -15.56 -13.60
CA MET A 72 9.17 -14.36 -12.82
C MET A 72 10.56 -14.38 -12.18
N THR A 73 10.99 -15.52 -11.65
CA THR A 73 12.35 -15.70 -11.12
C THR A 73 13.41 -15.39 -12.19
N ALA A 74 13.20 -15.88 -13.42
CA ALA A 74 14.06 -15.57 -14.55
C ALA A 74 14.01 -14.08 -14.96
N THR A 75 12.82 -13.48 -15.00
CA THR A 75 12.63 -12.04 -15.29
C THR A 75 13.39 -11.15 -14.30
N LEU A 76 13.41 -11.53 -13.02
CA LEU A 76 14.15 -10.85 -11.96
C LEU A 76 15.67 -11.12 -12.00
N MET A 77 16.15 -11.88 -12.99
CA MET A 77 17.55 -12.33 -13.10
C MET A 77 18.03 -13.08 -11.84
N LEU A 78 17.13 -13.82 -11.20
CA LEU A 78 17.46 -14.65 -10.04
C LEU A 78 17.79 -16.09 -10.47
N PRO A 79 18.68 -16.78 -9.74
CA PRO A 79 18.92 -18.21 -9.96
C PRO A 79 17.63 -19.01 -9.79
N ALA A 80 17.48 -20.10 -10.54
CA ALA A 80 16.29 -20.97 -10.49
C ALA A 80 16.00 -21.54 -9.09
N SER A 81 16.98 -21.55 -8.19
CA SER A 81 16.75 -21.87 -6.78
C SER A 81 15.71 -20.95 -6.14
N PHE A 82 15.56 -19.69 -6.60
CA PHE A 82 14.62 -18.66 -6.06
C PHE A 82 13.16 -18.88 -6.43
N THR A 83 12.84 -19.82 -7.32
CA THR A 83 11.45 -20.11 -7.70
C THR A 83 10.52 -20.37 -6.50
N PRO A 84 10.86 -21.24 -5.52
CA PRO A 84 9.99 -21.46 -4.35
C PRO A 84 9.84 -20.21 -3.51
N LEU A 85 10.90 -19.40 -3.42
CA LEU A 85 10.91 -18.18 -2.63
C LEU A 85 10.03 -17.08 -3.28
N VAL A 86 10.02 -17.01 -4.61
CA VAL A 86 9.12 -16.14 -5.38
C VAL A 86 7.66 -16.61 -5.27
N ALA A 87 7.41 -17.91 -5.34
CA ALA A 87 6.08 -18.48 -5.15
C ALA A 87 5.54 -18.17 -3.74
N ASP A 88 6.34 -18.42 -2.71
CA ASP A 88 6.02 -18.09 -1.31
C ASP A 88 5.76 -16.60 -1.13
N ALA A 89 6.54 -15.73 -1.79
CA ALA A 89 6.35 -14.28 -1.70
C ALA A 89 5.00 -13.84 -2.24
N VAL A 90 4.52 -14.44 -3.32
CA VAL A 90 3.20 -14.15 -3.90
C VAL A 90 2.07 -14.67 -3.02
N GLU A 91 2.27 -15.80 -2.35
CA GLU A 91 1.31 -16.32 -1.38
C GLU A 91 1.16 -15.45 -0.13
N VAL A 92 2.18 -14.65 0.21
CA VAL A 92 2.19 -13.77 1.40
C VAL A 92 2.18 -12.28 1.07
N MET A 93 2.01 -11.92 -0.20
CA MET A 93 1.92 -10.51 -0.60
C MET A 93 0.68 -9.89 0.04
N ASN A 94 0.91 -9.15 1.12
CA ASN A 94 -0.08 -8.25 1.70
C ASN A 94 0.23 -6.85 1.18
N ARG A 95 -0.70 -6.28 0.40
CA ARG A 95 -0.67 -4.85 0.09
C ARG A 95 -0.91 -4.07 1.38
N VAL A 96 -0.34 -2.87 1.47
CA VAL A 96 -0.53 -2.02 2.66
C VAL A 96 -1.99 -1.57 2.67
N PRO A 97 -2.77 -1.89 3.73
CA PRO A 97 -4.15 -1.45 3.82
C PRO A 97 -4.19 0.04 4.09
N VAL A 98 -4.95 0.76 3.27
CA VAL A 98 -5.13 2.21 3.35
C VAL A 98 -6.61 2.51 3.51
N ILE A 99 -6.91 3.32 4.51
CA ILE A 99 -8.22 3.97 4.67
C ILE A 99 -8.00 5.44 4.37
N TRP A 100 -8.67 5.97 3.34
CA TRP A 100 -8.62 7.37 2.93
C TRP A 100 -9.95 8.04 3.24
N ILE A 101 -9.93 9.06 4.10
CA ILE A 101 -11.12 9.83 4.47
C ILE A 101 -11.02 11.26 3.94
N GLU A 102 -12.16 11.79 3.54
CA GLU A 102 -12.33 13.15 3.01
C GLU A 102 -13.07 13.98 4.06
N LEU A 103 -12.43 15.02 4.59
CA LEU A 103 -12.98 15.92 5.60
C LEU A 103 -13.37 17.26 4.96
N GLN A 104 -12.98 18.43 5.51
CA GLN A 104 -13.22 19.71 4.81
C GLN A 104 -12.26 19.85 3.64
N ASP A 105 -12.54 19.12 2.57
CA ASP A 105 -11.72 19.01 1.38
C ASP A 105 -12.40 19.64 0.16
N CYS A 106 -11.75 19.49 -0.99
CA CYS A 106 -12.27 19.90 -2.29
C CYS A 106 -12.11 18.80 -3.35
N ALA A 107 -11.83 17.56 -2.92
CA ALA A 107 -11.39 16.42 -3.70
C ALA A 107 -10.13 16.66 -4.55
N GLY A 108 -9.42 17.78 -4.33
CA GLY A 108 -8.26 18.15 -5.14
C GLY A 108 -7.08 17.19 -4.98
N ASN A 109 -6.90 16.57 -3.81
CA ASN A 109 -5.82 15.61 -3.62
C ASN A 109 -6.22 14.22 -4.14
N SER A 110 -7.48 13.81 -3.98
CA SER A 110 -8.07 12.65 -4.69
C SER A 110 -7.91 12.79 -6.21
N GLU A 111 -8.21 13.98 -6.75
CA GLU A 111 -8.01 14.29 -8.17
C GLU A 111 -6.53 14.22 -8.56
N ALA A 112 -5.62 14.75 -7.72
CA ALA A 112 -4.18 14.65 -7.97
C ALA A 112 -3.68 13.20 -7.98
N LEU A 113 -4.18 12.35 -7.07
CA LEU A 113 -3.90 10.90 -7.05
C LEU A 113 -4.31 10.24 -8.37
N LEU A 114 -5.47 10.58 -8.91
CA LEU A 114 -5.95 10.08 -10.22
C LEU A 114 -5.07 10.51 -11.41
N ARG A 115 -4.24 11.56 -11.26
CA ARG A 115 -3.32 12.04 -12.31
C ARG A 115 -1.87 11.61 -12.06
N ALA A 116 -1.63 10.65 -11.17
CA ALA A 116 -0.30 10.09 -10.96
C ALA A 116 0.24 9.44 -12.26
N ASP A 117 1.45 9.82 -12.66
CA ASP A 117 2.11 9.35 -13.89
C ASP A 117 3.12 8.21 -13.64
N GLY A 118 3.54 8.01 -12.38
CA GLY A 118 4.47 6.94 -12.03
C GLY A 118 4.65 6.76 -10.52
N PRO A 119 4.06 5.73 -9.90
CA PRO A 119 3.12 4.73 -10.45
C PRO A 119 1.75 5.33 -10.84
N LYS A 120 1.03 4.69 -11.77
CA LYS A 120 -0.33 5.09 -12.17
C LYS A 120 -1.39 4.65 -11.15
N ILE A 121 -2.60 5.20 -11.25
CA ILE A 121 -3.66 4.89 -10.27
C ILE A 121 -4.07 3.41 -10.25
N ASP A 122 -4.11 2.75 -11.41
CA ASP A 122 -4.38 1.33 -11.52
C ASP A 122 -3.27 0.51 -10.85
N GLU A 123 -2.00 0.84 -11.09
CA GLU A 123 -0.85 0.20 -10.41
C GLU A 123 -0.88 0.45 -8.89
N ILE A 124 -1.22 1.67 -8.47
CA ILE A 124 -1.32 2.02 -7.04
C ILE A 124 -2.37 1.14 -6.35
N ILE A 125 -3.59 1.08 -6.89
CA ILE A 125 -4.72 0.38 -6.25
C ILE A 125 -4.62 -1.14 -6.42
N LEU A 126 -4.09 -1.63 -7.54
CA LEU A 126 -4.05 -3.06 -7.85
C LEU A 126 -2.78 -3.74 -7.34
N ASP A 127 -1.64 -3.03 -7.27
CA ASP A 127 -0.35 -3.67 -6.99
C ASP A 127 0.34 -3.15 -5.72
N ILE A 128 0.13 -1.89 -5.33
CA ILE A 128 0.91 -1.26 -4.25
C ILE A 128 0.16 -1.24 -2.92
N ILE A 129 -1.07 -0.72 -2.91
CA ILE A 129 -1.90 -0.59 -1.71
C ILE A 129 -3.20 -1.38 -1.83
N SER A 130 -3.78 -1.74 -0.70
CA SER A 130 -5.17 -2.17 -0.63
C SER A 130 -5.98 -0.95 -0.19
N LEU A 131 -6.65 -0.28 -1.12
CA LEU A 131 -7.48 0.88 -0.81
C LEU A 131 -8.83 0.39 -0.27
N GLU A 132 -8.91 0.22 1.04
CA GLU A 132 -10.05 -0.40 1.72
C GLU A 132 -11.26 0.52 1.81
N PHE A 133 -11.02 1.83 1.82
CA PHE A 133 -12.05 2.86 1.88
C PHE A 133 -11.54 4.16 1.23
N HIS A 134 -12.37 4.74 0.36
CA HIS A 134 -12.17 6.04 -0.26
C HIS A 134 -13.48 6.49 -0.90
N GLU A 135 -14.09 7.58 -0.40
CA GLU A 135 -15.45 7.99 -0.76
C GLU A 135 -15.62 8.29 -2.25
N THR A 136 -14.66 8.99 -2.85
CA THR A 136 -14.68 9.29 -4.28
C THR A 136 -14.55 8.06 -5.21
N LEU A 137 -13.86 6.99 -4.79
CA LEU A 137 -13.50 5.87 -5.68
C LEU A 137 -14.25 4.57 -5.42
N MET A 138 -14.79 4.38 -4.21
CA MET A 138 -15.42 3.11 -3.84
C MET A 138 -16.74 2.86 -4.58
N ALA A 139 -17.05 1.58 -4.83
CA ALA A 139 -18.31 1.19 -5.44
C ALA A 139 -19.49 1.16 -4.45
N ALA A 140 -19.21 0.90 -3.16
CA ALA A 140 -20.24 0.87 -2.12
C ALA A 140 -20.69 2.29 -1.75
N ALA A 141 -21.92 2.43 -1.24
CA ALA A 141 -22.46 3.71 -0.78
C ALA A 141 -23.34 3.50 0.47
N GLY A 142 -23.65 4.58 1.19
CA GLY A 142 -24.53 4.53 2.36
C GLY A 142 -24.10 3.49 3.39
N TYR A 143 -25.04 2.68 3.87
CA TYR A 143 -24.77 1.66 4.89
C TYR A 143 -23.74 0.59 4.45
N GLN A 144 -23.65 0.28 3.14
CA GLN A 144 -22.65 -0.66 2.65
C GLN A 144 -21.24 -0.09 2.78
N ALA A 145 -21.08 1.21 2.53
CA ALA A 145 -19.81 1.90 2.69
C ALA A 145 -19.40 1.99 4.16
N GLU A 146 -20.34 2.32 5.06
CA GLU A 146 -20.08 2.35 6.50
C GLU A 146 -19.65 0.96 7.02
N LYS A 147 -20.36 -0.09 6.60
CA LYS A 147 -19.99 -1.47 6.95
C LYS A 147 -18.60 -1.82 6.46
N GLN A 148 -18.23 -1.45 5.22
CA GLN A 148 -16.89 -1.69 4.69
C GLN A 148 -15.82 -0.96 5.50
N LEU A 149 -16.06 0.29 5.88
CA LEU A 149 -15.15 1.06 6.74
C LEU A 149 -14.95 0.38 8.10
N GLU A 150 -16.04 -0.05 8.75
CA GLU A 150 -15.98 -0.77 10.02
C GLU A 150 -15.22 -2.09 9.89
N ASP A 151 -15.55 -2.90 8.89
CA ASP A 151 -14.88 -4.18 8.62
C ASP A 151 -13.37 -3.97 8.39
N ALA A 152 -12.99 -2.96 7.61
CA ALA A 152 -11.59 -2.60 7.37
C ALA A 152 -10.88 -2.13 8.65
N MET A 153 -11.49 -1.24 9.42
CA MET A 153 -10.96 -0.81 10.71
C MET A 153 -10.68 -1.98 11.65
N HIS A 154 -11.61 -2.94 11.73
CA HIS A 154 -11.51 -4.10 12.61
C HIS A 154 -10.47 -5.11 12.11
N THR A 155 -10.49 -5.42 10.82
CA THR A 155 -9.59 -6.42 10.21
C THR A 155 -8.13 -5.96 10.23
N PHE A 156 -7.89 -4.67 9.94
CA PHE A 156 -6.56 -4.11 9.81
C PHE A 156 -6.13 -3.29 11.04
N LYS A 157 -6.79 -3.48 12.20
CA LYS A 157 -6.49 -2.76 13.43
C LYS A 157 -4.99 -2.77 13.77
N GLY A 158 -4.42 -1.59 13.93
CA GLY A 158 -3.02 -1.33 14.22
C GLY A 158 -2.08 -1.49 13.02
N LYS A 159 -2.61 -1.75 11.82
CA LYS A 159 -1.84 -2.07 10.61
C LYS A 159 -2.12 -1.13 9.44
N TYR A 160 -3.31 -0.54 9.34
CA TYR A 160 -3.65 0.35 8.23
C TYR A 160 -3.02 1.74 8.36
N LEU A 161 -2.70 2.33 7.21
CA LEU A 161 -2.40 3.75 7.11
C LEU A 161 -3.71 4.53 6.95
N LEU A 162 -3.87 5.57 7.76
CA LEU A 162 -5.00 6.49 7.64
C LEU A 162 -4.55 7.70 6.83
N PHE A 163 -5.11 7.86 5.64
CA PHE A 163 -4.91 9.03 4.80
C PHE A 163 -6.05 10.00 5.10
N VAL A 164 -5.71 11.24 5.45
CA VAL A 164 -6.69 12.28 5.79
C VAL A 164 -6.54 13.40 4.78
N GLU A 165 -7.58 13.61 4.00
CA GLU A 165 -7.70 14.73 3.09
C GLU A 165 -8.66 15.77 3.69
N GLY A 166 -8.30 17.05 3.59
CA GLY A 166 -9.13 18.15 4.10
C GLY A 166 -8.90 18.52 5.57
N ALA A 167 -9.39 19.71 5.95
CA ALA A 167 -9.25 20.25 7.30
C ALA A 167 -10.31 19.69 8.27
N ILE A 168 -10.10 19.89 9.58
CA ILE A 168 -11.01 19.42 10.62
C ILE A 168 -11.73 20.59 11.29
N PRO A 169 -13.07 20.70 11.19
CA PRO A 169 -13.83 21.78 11.81
C PRO A 169 -14.02 21.53 13.31
N VAL A 170 -13.24 22.20 14.16
CA VAL A 170 -13.34 22.08 15.63
C VAL A 170 -13.99 23.30 16.30
N GLY A 171 -14.50 24.24 15.50
CA GLY A 171 -15.15 25.46 16.00
C GLY A 171 -16.46 25.19 16.75
N LYS A 172 -16.98 26.24 17.41
CA LYS A 172 -18.26 26.16 18.14
C LYS A 172 -19.36 25.63 17.23
N GLY A 173 -20.10 24.66 17.73
CA GLY A 173 -21.12 23.93 16.96
C GLY A 173 -20.68 22.52 16.60
N ARG A 174 -19.39 22.25 16.31
CA ARG A 174 -18.77 20.94 15.91
C ARG A 174 -19.46 20.14 14.78
N ASP A 175 -20.66 20.54 14.37
CA ASP A 175 -21.55 19.88 13.41
C ASP A 175 -21.49 20.58 12.04
N TRP A 176 -20.44 21.37 11.77
CA TRP A 176 -20.23 22.01 10.47
C TRP A 176 -20.17 20.97 9.34
N CYS A 177 -19.64 19.79 9.67
CA CYS A 177 -19.59 18.64 8.78
C CYS A 177 -19.81 17.35 9.58
N THR A 178 -20.73 16.52 9.09
CA THR A 178 -21.03 15.19 9.63
C THR A 178 -21.03 14.17 8.51
N ILE A 179 -20.71 12.93 8.84
CA ILE A 179 -20.65 11.83 7.90
C ILE A 179 -21.51 10.65 8.37
N GLY A 180 -22.01 9.91 7.38
CA GLY A 180 -22.71 8.65 7.62
C GLY A 180 -24.14 8.81 8.15
N ALA A 181 -24.83 7.70 8.25
CA ALA A 181 -26.20 7.62 8.76
C ALA A 181 -26.30 7.99 10.24
N GLY A 182 -25.21 7.78 10.99
CA GLY A 182 -25.09 8.18 12.40
C GLY A 182 -24.85 9.68 12.61
N GLY A 183 -24.56 10.44 11.54
CA GLY A 183 -24.24 11.87 11.65
C GLY A 183 -23.01 12.14 12.50
N GLU A 184 -21.99 11.28 12.42
CA GLU A 184 -20.75 11.42 13.19
C GLU A 184 -20.03 12.69 12.75
N THR A 185 -19.58 13.52 13.69
CA THR A 185 -18.81 14.72 13.34
C THR A 185 -17.47 14.33 12.71
N PHE A 186 -16.95 15.15 11.80
CA PHE A 186 -15.65 14.88 11.16
C PHE A 186 -14.51 14.71 12.18
N GLU A 187 -14.56 15.42 13.31
CA GLU A 187 -13.59 15.27 14.38
C GLU A 187 -13.71 13.91 15.10
N GLU A 188 -14.93 13.44 15.36
CA GLU A 188 -15.18 12.11 15.94
C GLU A 188 -14.75 11.01 14.97
N HIS A 189 -15.08 11.16 13.69
CA HIS A 189 -14.70 10.25 12.63
C HIS A 189 -13.17 10.09 12.55
N LEU A 190 -12.44 11.21 12.49
CA LEU A 190 -10.98 11.20 12.51
C LEU A 190 -10.43 10.52 13.77
N LYS A 191 -10.94 10.88 14.97
CA LYS A 191 -10.45 10.29 16.22
C LYS A 191 -10.69 8.78 16.31
N LYS A 192 -11.85 8.32 15.85
CA LYS A 192 -12.23 6.91 15.80
C LYS A 192 -11.25 6.11 14.95
N LEU A 193 -10.93 6.59 13.75
CA LEU A 193 -10.01 5.95 12.81
C LEU A 193 -8.54 6.10 13.26
N ALA A 194 -8.14 7.28 13.70
CA ALA A 194 -6.79 7.55 14.14
C ALA A 194 -6.34 6.60 15.26
N ARG A 195 -7.23 6.29 16.21
CA ARG A 195 -6.96 5.39 17.35
C ARG A 195 -6.41 4.03 16.90
N ASP A 196 -7.00 3.45 15.87
CA ASP A 196 -6.71 2.09 15.41
C ASP A 196 -5.75 2.06 14.21
N SER A 197 -5.34 3.20 13.67
CA SER A 197 -4.32 3.30 12.60
C SER A 197 -2.90 2.96 13.06
N ALA A 198 -2.05 2.50 12.14
CA ALA A 198 -0.61 2.34 12.36
C ALA A 198 0.13 3.69 12.31
N ALA A 199 -0.19 4.50 11.30
CA ALA A 199 0.29 5.86 11.10
C ALA A 199 -0.74 6.66 10.29
N ILE A 200 -0.59 7.97 10.31
CA ILE A 200 -1.50 8.90 9.63
C ILE A 200 -0.70 9.71 8.60
N VAL A 201 -1.28 9.89 7.41
CA VAL A 201 -0.76 10.76 6.35
C VAL A 201 -1.75 11.89 6.16
N ALA A 202 -1.35 13.12 6.48
CA ALA A 202 -2.11 14.32 6.20
C ALA A 202 -1.88 14.72 4.73
N VAL A 203 -2.89 14.53 3.88
CA VAL A 203 -2.79 14.75 2.45
C VAL A 203 -3.25 16.17 2.11
N GLY A 204 -2.28 16.99 1.69
CA GLY A 204 -2.52 18.36 1.24
C GLY A 204 -2.60 19.39 2.36
N THR A 205 -2.41 20.66 2.00
CA THR A 205 -2.26 21.79 2.93
C THR A 205 -3.43 21.94 3.91
N CYS A 206 -4.65 21.57 3.51
CA CYS A 206 -5.82 21.59 4.38
C CYS A 206 -5.69 20.61 5.55
N ALA A 207 -5.32 19.35 5.28
CA ALA A 207 -5.11 18.36 6.33
C ALA A 207 -3.86 18.67 7.17
N THR A 208 -2.81 19.19 6.53
CA THR A 208 -1.54 19.49 7.21
C THR A 208 -1.65 20.67 8.18
N PHE A 209 -2.26 21.78 7.74
CA PHE A 209 -2.19 23.08 8.42
C PHE A 209 -3.55 23.81 8.52
N GLY A 210 -4.65 23.16 8.15
CA GLY A 210 -5.99 23.75 8.07
C GLY A 210 -6.29 24.44 6.73
N GLY A 211 -5.27 24.93 6.01
CA GLY A 211 -5.38 25.43 4.63
C GLY A 211 -6.41 26.54 4.42
N VAL A 212 -7.06 26.54 3.25
CA VAL A 212 -8.08 27.54 2.89
C VAL A 212 -9.26 27.55 3.87
N PRO A 213 -9.81 26.41 4.35
CA PRO A 213 -10.84 26.41 5.39
C PRO A 213 -10.46 27.16 6.67
N ALA A 214 -9.16 27.14 7.05
CA ALA A 214 -8.65 27.81 8.24
C ALA A 214 -8.25 29.28 8.01
N ALA A 215 -8.28 29.77 6.76
CA ALA A 215 -7.99 31.16 6.46
C ALA A 215 -9.00 32.10 7.13
N ALA A 216 -8.58 33.34 7.45
CA ALA A 216 -9.45 34.32 8.08
C ALA A 216 -10.76 34.51 7.26
N PRO A 217 -11.94 34.50 7.90
CA PRO A 217 -12.19 34.57 9.34
C PRO A 217 -12.28 33.23 10.09
N ASN A 218 -11.95 32.10 9.45
CA ASN A 218 -12.07 30.73 9.98
C ASN A 218 -13.42 30.43 10.65
N PRO A 219 -14.53 30.47 9.88
CA PRO A 219 -15.88 30.38 10.44
C PRO A 219 -16.17 29.04 11.11
N THR A 220 -15.54 27.95 10.66
CA THR A 220 -15.75 26.59 11.18
C THR A 220 -14.73 26.19 12.24
N GLY A 221 -13.76 27.06 12.57
CA GLY A 221 -12.62 26.73 13.41
C GLY A 221 -11.82 25.55 12.85
N ALA A 222 -11.60 25.52 11.54
CA ALA A 222 -10.82 24.50 10.85
C ALA A 222 -9.36 24.48 11.33
N VAL A 223 -8.82 23.27 11.54
CA VAL A 223 -7.44 23.00 11.97
C VAL A 223 -6.85 21.80 11.20
N GLY A 224 -5.55 21.56 11.36
CA GLY A 224 -4.88 20.40 10.76
C GLY A 224 -4.98 19.13 11.62
N VAL A 225 -4.59 17.98 11.06
CA VAL A 225 -4.61 16.67 11.72
C VAL A 225 -3.78 16.67 13.00
N MET A 226 -2.60 17.27 12.96
CA MET A 226 -1.70 17.38 14.11
C MET A 226 -2.26 18.22 15.25
N ASP A 227 -3.29 19.04 15.01
CA ASP A 227 -3.95 19.80 16.08
C ASP A 227 -4.96 18.93 16.84
N VAL A 228 -5.53 17.91 16.20
CA VAL A 228 -6.59 17.04 16.75
C VAL A 228 -6.07 15.71 17.29
N VAL A 229 -5.14 15.08 16.59
CA VAL A 229 -4.63 13.74 16.93
C VAL A 229 -3.28 13.82 17.64
N ARG A 230 -3.06 12.98 18.65
CA ARG A 230 -1.78 12.81 19.36
C ARG A 230 -1.47 11.32 19.55
N GLY A 231 -0.20 10.98 19.74
CA GLY A 231 0.23 9.61 20.06
C GLY A 231 0.30 8.65 18.87
N LYS A 232 0.16 9.15 17.64
CA LYS A 232 0.38 8.40 16.39
C LYS A 232 1.47 9.08 15.58
N PRO A 233 2.30 8.34 14.83
CA PRO A 233 3.15 8.93 13.80
C PRO A 233 2.26 9.63 12.76
N ILE A 234 2.51 10.92 12.53
CA ILE A 234 1.80 11.74 11.53
C ILE A 234 2.83 12.24 10.53
N ILE A 235 2.56 12.02 9.24
CA ILE A 235 3.34 12.48 8.10
C ILE A 235 2.57 13.61 7.43
N ASN A 236 3.27 14.69 7.10
CA ASN A 236 2.76 15.87 6.44
C ASN A 236 3.42 16.06 5.08
#